data_AF-A0A356CGX0-F1
#
_entry.id   AF-A0A356CGX0-F1
#
_cell.length_a   1.000
_cell.length_b   1.000
_cell.length_c   1.000
_cell.angle_alpha   90.00
_cell.angle_beta   90.00
_cell.angle_gamma   90.00
#
_symmetry.space_group_name_H-M   'P 1'
#
loop_
_entity.id
_entity.type
_entity.pdbx_description
1 polymer ?
#
loop_
_entity_poly.entity_id
_entity_poly.type
_entity_poly.pdbx_seq_one_letter_code
_entity_poly.pdbx_strand_id
1 'polypeptide(L)'
;MSNVRAVKKPATPEELELYSYVQDNALRVANEIAQRVLASPVDKGGIVLVYGVQNSGKTIVACKLLDLLAEHGRKVIASQPGVNRPDVPKGKYYSRSGVEKRVVSFDSKTDIVKMFNQADVVIVDEIQFVPYELQVAFLKEVTSFVERGGWLLAIGVVMTAQGGEFLLPAILKERSIKTYELTATCQKCGRKGARLNQRLINGIPTVSEDPELIAPSDKVVYEPRCSDCVVVVG
;
A
#
# COMPACT_ATOMS: atom_id res chain seq x y z
N MET A 1 -7.98 9.15 20.37
CA MET A 1 -6.92 8.87 19.39
C MET A 1 -6.73 7.36 19.32
N SER A 2 -7.08 6.73 18.21
CA SER A 2 -6.81 5.30 18.02
C SER A 2 -5.30 5.08 17.91
N ASN A 3 -4.77 4.15 18.73
CA ASN A 3 -3.35 3.81 18.70
C ASN A 3 -3.10 2.87 17.51
N VAL A 4 -2.42 3.34 16.45
CA VAL A 4 -2.08 2.49 15.29
C VAL A 4 -1.35 1.21 15.69
N ARG A 5 -0.57 1.22 16.79
CA ARG A 5 0.13 0.04 17.29
C ARG A 5 -0.82 -1.03 17.84
N ALA A 6 -2.01 -0.64 18.28
CA ALA A 6 -3.03 -1.57 18.76
C ALA A 6 -3.71 -2.31 17.59
N VAL A 7 -3.91 -1.65 16.45
CA VAL A 7 -4.55 -2.25 15.26
C VAL A 7 -3.56 -2.88 14.27
N LYS A 8 -2.39 -2.27 14.08
CA LYS A 8 -1.25 -2.82 13.34
C LYS A 8 -0.22 -3.32 14.37
N LYS A 9 -0.57 -4.40 15.08
CA LYS A 9 0.31 -5.00 16.10
C LYS A 9 1.70 -5.28 15.52
N PRO A 10 2.78 -4.78 16.14
CA PRO A 10 4.14 -5.14 15.75
C PRO A 10 4.31 -6.66 15.74
N ALA A 11 5.04 -7.16 14.74
CA ALA A 11 5.39 -8.58 14.70
C ALA A 11 6.29 -8.94 15.89
N THR A 12 6.13 -10.15 16.46
CA THR A 12 7.05 -10.68 17.47
C THR A 12 8.42 -11.00 16.84
N PRO A 13 9.50 -11.18 17.63
CA PRO A 13 10.79 -11.61 17.09
C PRO A 13 10.70 -12.92 16.28
N GLU A 14 9.93 -13.90 16.75
CA GLU A 14 9.72 -15.18 16.07
C GLU A 14 8.95 -14.99 14.75
N GLU A 15 7.94 -14.11 14.74
CA GLU A 15 7.24 -13.75 13.51
C GLU A 15 8.18 -13.03 12.52
N LEU A 16 9.04 -12.12 13.00
CA LEU A 16 10.00 -11.42 12.15
C LEU A 16 11.00 -12.39 11.50
N GLU A 17 11.48 -13.38 12.25
CA GLU A 17 12.36 -14.42 11.74
C GLU A 17 11.63 -15.30 10.70
N LEU A 18 10.44 -15.79 11.05
CA LEU A 18 9.61 -16.63 10.16
C LEU A 18 9.22 -15.91 8.86
N TYR A 19 9.00 -14.59 8.95
CA TYR A 19 8.58 -13.74 7.85
C TYR A 19 9.71 -12.87 7.28
N SER A 20 10.97 -13.19 7.57
CA SER A 20 12.17 -12.51 7.03
C SER A 20 12.12 -12.38 5.50
N TYR A 21 11.70 -13.44 4.81
CA TYR A 21 11.54 -13.47 3.35
C TYR A 21 10.57 -12.39 2.81
N VAL A 22 9.59 -11.94 3.61
CA VAL A 22 8.70 -10.84 3.25
C VAL A 22 9.48 -9.53 3.19
N GLN A 23 10.34 -9.30 4.19
CA GLN A 23 11.19 -8.12 4.24
C GLN A 23 12.21 -8.14 3.11
N ASP A 24 12.86 -9.27 2.87
CA ASP A 24 13.83 -9.43 1.79
C ASP A 24 13.20 -9.14 0.42
N ASN A 25 11.99 -9.67 0.18
CA ASN A 25 11.25 -9.39 -1.04
C ASN A 25 10.86 -7.92 -1.17
N ALA A 26 10.42 -7.28 -0.08
CA ALA A 26 10.11 -5.85 -0.09
C ALA A 26 11.35 -5.01 -0.41
N LEU A 27 12.50 -5.32 0.21
CA LEU A 27 13.76 -4.62 -0.06
C LEU A 27 14.23 -4.82 -1.50
N ARG A 28 14.15 -6.05 -2.03
CA ARG A 28 14.46 -6.34 -3.44
C ARG A 28 13.60 -5.51 -4.38
N VAL A 29 12.28 -5.50 -4.19
CA VAL A 29 11.34 -4.71 -5.01
C VAL A 29 11.62 -3.22 -4.91
N ALA A 30 11.90 -2.70 -3.71
CA ALA A 30 12.25 -1.29 -3.54
C ALA A 30 13.52 -0.92 -4.32
N ASN A 31 14.56 -1.76 -4.28
CA ASN A 31 15.78 -1.54 -5.03
C ASN A 31 15.56 -1.57 -6.55
N GLU A 32 14.78 -2.54 -7.06
CA GLU A 32 14.46 -2.64 -8.48
C GLU A 32 13.69 -1.41 -8.99
N ILE A 33 12.75 -0.91 -8.20
CA ILE A 33 12.00 0.30 -8.52
C ILE A 33 12.91 1.53 -8.46
N ALA A 34 13.71 1.67 -7.41
CA ALA A 34 14.63 2.81 -7.28
C ALA A 34 15.63 2.86 -8.45
N GLN A 35 16.23 1.72 -8.81
CA GLN A 35 17.12 1.61 -9.97
C GLN A 35 16.42 2.04 -11.26
N ARG A 36 15.17 1.61 -11.48
CA ARG A 36 14.39 2.03 -12.66
C ARG A 36 14.18 3.54 -12.69
N VAL A 37 13.76 4.13 -11.58
CA VAL A 37 13.50 5.58 -11.50
C VAL A 37 14.79 6.37 -11.72
N LEU A 38 15.89 5.95 -11.10
CA LEU A 38 17.19 6.63 -11.18
C LEU A 38 17.88 6.48 -12.54
N ALA A 39 17.66 5.36 -13.24
CA ALA A 39 18.20 5.14 -14.58
C ALA A 39 17.35 5.78 -15.69
N SER A 40 16.16 6.28 -15.39
CA SER A 40 15.25 6.85 -16.39
C SER A 40 15.69 8.27 -16.77
N PRO A 41 15.58 8.66 -18.07
CA PRO A 41 15.75 10.04 -18.49
C PRO A 41 14.82 10.99 -17.72
N VAL A 42 15.25 12.25 -17.53
CA VAL A 42 14.51 13.24 -16.72
C VAL A 42 13.11 13.52 -17.25
N ASP A 43 12.91 13.42 -18.57
CA ASP A 43 11.64 13.64 -19.28
C ASP A 43 10.78 12.36 -19.38
N LYS A 44 11.21 11.24 -18.78
CA LYS A 44 10.50 9.96 -18.81
C LYS A 44 9.97 9.60 -17.43
N GLY A 45 8.66 9.83 -17.27
CA GLY A 45 7.87 9.46 -16.11
C GLY A 45 7.21 8.09 -16.25
N GLY A 46 6.54 7.66 -15.19
CA GLY A 46 5.80 6.41 -15.22
C GLY A 46 4.99 6.14 -13.95
N ILE A 47 4.09 5.17 -14.05
CA ILE A 47 3.35 4.64 -12.92
C ILE A 47 3.90 3.24 -12.59
N VAL A 48 4.28 3.04 -11.33
CA VAL A 48 4.60 1.72 -10.78
C VAL A 48 3.61 1.43 -9.65
N LEU A 49 2.95 0.29 -9.73
CA LEU A 49 2.08 -0.20 -8.66
C LEU A 49 2.75 -1.35 -7.90
N VAL A 50 2.90 -1.19 -6.59
CA VAL A 50 3.25 -2.26 -5.66
C VAL A 50 2.00 -2.63 -4.89
N TYR A 51 1.46 -3.81 -5.13
CA TYR A 51 0.25 -4.28 -4.45
C TYR A 51 0.46 -5.61 -3.76
N GLY A 52 -0.45 -5.97 -2.87
CA GLY A 52 -0.38 -7.24 -2.17
C GLY A 52 -1.29 -7.30 -0.96
N VAL A 53 -1.35 -8.48 -0.35
CA VAL A 53 -2.12 -8.74 0.87
C VAL A 53 -1.59 -7.97 2.08
N GLN A 54 -2.36 -7.95 3.16
CA GLN A 54 -1.85 -7.54 4.46
C GLN A 54 -0.55 -8.28 4.79
N ASN A 55 0.33 -7.67 5.57
CA ASN A 55 1.60 -8.29 6.00
C ASN A 55 2.55 -8.71 4.86
N SER A 56 2.38 -8.22 3.63
CA SER A 56 3.27 -8.55 2.51
C SER A 56 4.47 -7.59 2.35
N GLY A 57 4.67 -6.66 3.29
CA GLY A 57 5.81 -5.74 3.28
C GLY A 57 5.62 -4.47 2.42
N LYS A 58 4.39 -4.18 1.95
CA LYS A 58 4.07 -2.98 1.15
C LYS A 58 4.65 -1.67 1.70
N THR A 59 4.31 -1.33 2.94
CA THR A 59 4.81 -0.09 3.58
C THR A 59 6.34 -0.09 3.76
N ILE A 60 6.97 -1.27 3.87
CA ILE A 60 8.45 -1.38 3.89
C ILE A 60 9.01 -0.92 2.53
N VAL A 61 8.38 -1.31 1.42
CA VAL A 61 8.74 -0.83 0.09
C VAL A 61 8.63 0.69 0.01
N ALA A 62 7.50 1.27 0.44
CA ALA A 62 7.28 2.71 0.42
C ALA A 62 8.34 3.47 1.23
N CYS A 63 8.62 3.01 2.47
CA CYS A 63 9.64 3.59 3.33
C CYS A 63 11.05 3.50 2.72
N LYS A 64 11.40 2.34 2.14
CA LYS A 64 12.72 2.14 1.54
C LYS A 64 12.90 2.97 0.26
N LEU A 65 11.85 3.11 -0.54
CA LEU A 65 11.85 3.97 -1.73
C LEU A 65 12.05 5.44 -1.38
N LEU A 66 11.39 5.91 -0.33
CA LEU A 66 11.59 7.28 0.17
C LEU A 66 13.06 7.53 0.51
N ASP A 67 13.69 6.64 1.27
CA ASP A 67 15.09 6.76 1.65
C ASP A 67 16.02 6.72 0.43
N LEU A 68 15.90 5.67 -0.40
CA LEU A 68 16.76 5.48 -1.57
C LEU A 68 16.70 6.66 -2.54
N LEU A 69 15.50 7.14 -2.86
CA LEU A 69 15.34 8.20 -3.87
C LEU A 69 15.74 9.57 -3.32
N ALA A 70 15.50 9.84 -2.03
CA ALA A 70 15.95 11.06 -1.38
C ALA A 70 17.48 11.11 -1.26
N GLU A 71 18.12 9.99 -0.89
CA GLU A 71 19.59 9.86 -0.82
C GLU A 71 20.26 10.13 -2.18
N HIS A 72 19.56 9.83 -3.29
CA HIS A 72 20.02 10.09 -4.65
C HIS A 72 19.53 11.43 -5.22
N GLY A 73 19.09 12.36 -4.35
CA GLY A 73 18.81 13.75 -4.71
C GLY A 73 17.51 13.98 -5.47
N ARG A 74 16.61 13.00 -5.58
CA ARG A 74 15.28 13.21 -6.20
C ARG A 74 14.41 14.03 -5.27
N LYS A 75 13.58 14.92 -5.83
CA LYS A 75 12.56 15.62 -5.05
C LYS A 75 11.38 14.69 -4.81
N VAL A 76 11.37 13.99 -3.68
CA VAL A 76 10.35 12.98 -3.35
C VAL A 76 9.29 13.58 -2.42
N ILE A 77 8.02 13.36 -2.74
CA ILE A 77 6.93 13.51 -1.77
C ILE A 77 6.35 12.13 -1.47
N ALA A 78 6.51 11.69 -0.22
CA ALA A 78 5.81 10.53 0.32
C ALA A 78 4.50 10.98 0.97
N SER A 79 3.43 10.26 0.66
CA SER A 79 2.08 10.65 0.99
C SER A 79 1.13 9.47 1.20
N GLN A 80 -0.02 9.72 1.81
CA GLN A 80 -1.11 8.76 1.98
C GLN A 80 -2.46 9.48 2.09
N PRO A 81 -3.59 8.80 1.81
CA PRO A 81 -4.92 9.37 2.04
C PRO A 81 -5.12 9.80 3.50
N GLY A 82 -5.65 11.01 3.69
CA GLY A 82 -5.99 11.60 4.98
C GLY A 82 -7.31 11.09 5.53
N VAL A 83 -7.47 9.77 5.65
CA VAL A 83 -8.71 9.13 6.11
C VAL A 83 -8.79 9.01 7.62
N ASN A 84 -10.02 9.04 8.17
CA ASN A 84 -10.24 8.81 9.60
C ASN A 84 -10.27 7.31 9.91
N ARG A 85 -9.11 6.65 9.81
CA ARG A 85 -8.96 5.21 10.05
C ARG A 85 -7.84 4.90 11.04
N PRO A 86 -8.04 3.95 11.96
CA PRO A 86 -7.02 3.62 12.96
C PRO A 86 -5.76 2.98 12.37
N ASP A 87 -5.89 2.28 11.23
CA ASP A 87 -4.81 1.60 10.50
C ASP A 87 -4.07 2.52 9.52
N VAL A 88 -4.54 3.76 9.33
CA VAL A 88 -3.93 4.77 8.44
C VAL A 88 -3.76 6.09 9.21
N PRO A 89 -2.78 6.16 10.12
CA PRO A 89 -2.58 7.34 10.97
C PRO A 89 -2.12 8.55 10.14
N LYS A 90 -2.81 9.69 10.26
CA LYS A 90 -2.43 10.94 9.57
C LYS A 90 -0.95 11.31 9.80
N GLY A 91 -0.29 11.75 8.73
CA GLY A 91 1.08 12.28 8.77
C GLY A 91 2.20 11.25 8.96
N LYS A 92 1.90 9.95 8.95
CA LYS A 92 2.94 8.92 9.11
C LYS A 92 2.64 7.61 8.37
N TYR A 93 3.66 7.06 7.74
CA TYR A 93 3.70 5.64 7.40
C TYR A 93 3.99 4.83 8.67
N TYR A 94 3.30 3.71 8.80
CA TYR A 94 3.49 2.78 9.92
C TYR A 94 3.36 1.34 9.43
N SER A 95 4.47 0.61 9.47
CA SER A 95 4.53 -0.81 9.12
C SER A 95 4.46 -1.70 10.36
N ARG A 96 4.03 -2.96 10.18
CA ARG A 96 4.04 -3.95 11.27
C ARG A 96 5.43 -4.40 11.71
N SER A 97 6.48 -4.14 10.93
CA SER A 97 7.87 -4.38 11.35
C SER A 97 8.42 -3.26 12.25
N GLY A 98 7.61 -2.24 12.56
CA GLY A 98 8.00 -1.11 13.39
C GLY A 98 8.69 0.02 12.62
N VAL A 99 8.85 -0.10 11.30
CA VAL A 99 9.34 1.02 10.47
C VAL A 99 8.28 2.11 10.43
N GLU A 100 8.69 3.33 10.79
CA GLU A 100 7.88 4.54 10.77
C GLU A 100 8.58 5.64 9.95
N LYS A 101 7.82 6.39 9.14
CA LYS A 101 8.30 7.58 8.43
C LYS A 101 7.27 8.69 8.51
N ARG A 102 7.72 9.94 8.69
CA ARG A 102 6.85 11.12 8.59
C ARG A 102 6.55 11.39 7.13
N VAL A 103 5.28 11.60 6.80
CA VAL A 103 4.79 11.81 5.43
C VAL A 103 3.69 12.84 5.41
N VAL A 104 3.34 13.33 4.22
CA VAL A 104 2.16 14.20 4.06
C VAL A 104 0.90 13.34 4.01
N SER A 105 -0.22 13.86 4.50
CA SER A 105 -1.54 13.27 4.23
C SER A 105 -2.34 14.24 3.38
N PHE A 106 -3.11 13.72 2.42
CA PHE A 106 -3.99 14.54 1.58
C PHE A 106 -5.45 14.19 1.83
N ASP A 107 -6.29 15.20 2.03
CA ASP A 107 -7.74 15.04 2.18
C ASP A 107 -8.54 16.00 1.28
N SER A 108 -7.85 16.76 0.42
CA SER A 108 -8.48 17.67 -0.54
C SER A 108 -7.85 17.60 -1.93
N LYS A 109 -8.59 18.10 -2.94
CA LYS A 109 -8.06 18.29 -4.30
C LYS A 109 -6.84 19.20 -4.31
N THR A 110 -6.83 20.23 -3.47
CA THR A 110 -5.72 21.17 -3.34
C THR A 110 -4.45 20.48 -2.87
N ASP A 111 -4.54 19.55 -1.93
CA ASP A 111 -3.38 18.80 -1.44
C ASP A 111 -2.83 17.86 -2.51
N ILE A 112 -3.71 17.21 -3.27
CA ILE A 112 -3.32 16.36 -4.41
C ILE A 112 -2.53 17.19 -5.43
N VAL A 113 -3.06 18.35 -5.84
CA VAL A 113 -2.38 19.25 -6.80
C VAL A 113 -1.01 19.70 -6.26
N LYS A 114 -0.94 20.12 -4.99
CA LYS A 114 0.32 20.54 -4.35
C LYS A 114 1.35 19.42 -4.35
N MET A 115 0.94 18.22 -3.96
CA MET A 115 1.79 17.03 -3.91
C MET A 115 2.41 16.73 -5.28
N PHE A 116 1.63 16.72 -6.36
CA PHE A 116 2.16 16.40 -7.69
C PHE A 116 2.98 17.54 -8.29
N ASN A 117 2.68 18.80 -8.00
CA ASN A 117 3.42 19.96 -8.55
C ASN A 117 4.77 20.23 -7.90
N GLN A 118 5.04 19.62 -6.74
CA GLN A 118 6.23 19.91 -5.95
C GLN A 118 7.25 18.79 -5.94
N ALA A 119 7.08 17.71 -6.71
CA ALA A 119 7.95 16.54 -6.68
C ALA A 119 8.39 16.10 -8.08
N ASP A 120 9.47 15.31 -8.15
CA ASP A 120 9.81 14.48 -9.30
C ASP A 120 9.27 13.05 -9.13
N VAL A 121 9.10 12.62 -7.87
CA VAL A 121 8.56 11.31 -7.50
C VAL A 121 7.52 11.50 -6.41
N VAL A 122 6.33 10.94 -6.62
CA VAL A 122 5.28 10.87 -5.61
C VAL A 122 5.09 9.42 -5.20
N ILE A 123 5.28 9.12 -3.91
CA ILE A 123 5.04 7.82 -3.30
C ILE A 123 3.70 7.90 -2.56
N VAL A 124 2.73 7.06 -2.91
CA VAL A 124 1.43 7.02 -2.23
C VAL A 124 1.19 5.65 -1.64
N ASP A 125 1.23 5.53 -0.31
CA ASP A 125 0.83 4.30 0.39
C ASP A 125 -0.68 4.30 0.67
N GLU A 126 -1.22 3.10 0.88
CA GLU A 126 -2.63 2.84 1.13
C GLU A 126 -3.57 3.43 0.05
N ILE A 127 -3.16 3.34 -1.22
CA ILE A 127 -3.85 3.95 -2.38
C ILE A 127 -5.32 3.51 -2.54
N GLN A 128 -5.70 2.35 -2.01
CA GLN A 128 -7.08 1.88 -1.99
C GLN A 128 -8.03 2.75 -1.14
N PHE A 129 -7.48 3.58 -0.24
CA PHE A 129 -8.28 4.44 0.63
C PHE A 129 -8.39 5.88 0.12
N VAL A 130 -7.99 6.18 -1.12
CA VAL A 130 -8.32 7.47 -1.74
C VAL A 130 -9.85 7.61 -1.85
N PRO A 131 -10.44 8.63 -1.21
CA PRO A 131 -11.89 8.84 -1.25
C PRO A 131 -12.41 8.96 -2.68
N TYR A 132 -13.59 8.41 -2.94
CA TYR A 132 -14.18 8.32 -4.27
C TYR A 132 -14.27 9.68 -4.97
N GLU A 133 -14.68 10.71 -4.23
CA GLU A 133 -14.79 12.09 -4.66
C GLU A 133 -13.46 12.75 -5.07
N LEU A 134 -12.33 12.17 -4.65
CA LEU A 134 -10.98 12.62 -4.98
C LEU A 134 -10.32 11.80 -6.11
N GLN A 135 -10.83 10.62 -6.45
CA GLN A 135 -10.16 9.72 -7.41
C GLN A 135 -10.01 10.33 -8.80
N VAL A 136 -11.02 11.04 -9.30
CA VAL A 136 -10.95 11.72 -10.60
C VAL A 136 -9.88 12.82 -10.60
N ALA A 137 -9.80 13.61 -9.54
CA ALA A 137 -8.77 14.64 -9.40
C ALA A 137 -7.38 14.01 -9.29
N PHE A 138 -7.24 12.94 -8.50
CA PHE A 138 -6.01 12.18 -8.37
C PHE A 138 -5.53 11.67 -9.73
N LEU A 139 -6.38 10.97 -10.48
CA LEU A 139 -6.02 10.42 -11.80
C LEU A 139 -5.65 11.51 -12.81
N LYS A 140 -6.35 12.66 -12.80
CA LYS A 140 -6.01 13.80 -13.66
C LYS A 140 -4.62 14.34 -13.37
N GLU A 141 -4.29 14.55 -12.09
CA GLU A 141 -2.96 15.02 -11.70
C GLU A 141 -1.88 13.99 -12.02
N VAL A 142 -2.16 12.69 -11.85
CA VAL A 142 -1.23 11.61 -12.23
C VAL A 142 -0.92 11.63 -13.72
N THR A 143 -1.93 11.77 -14.59
CA THR A 143 -1.71 11.86 -16.04
C THR A 143 -0.79 13.03 -16.39
N SER A 144 -1.13 14.24 -15.94
CA SER A 144 -0.32 15.44 -16.17
C SER A 144 1.10 15.29 -15.59
N PHE A 145 1.21 14.70 -14.40
CA PHE A 145 2.48 14.47 -13.73
C PHE A 145 3.41 13.53 -14.50
N VAL A 146 2.88 12.42 -15.03
CA VAL A 146 3.65 11.46 -15.82
C VAL A 146 4.05 12.04 -17.17
N GLU A 147 3.17 12.80 -17.83
CA GLU A 147 3.45 13.46 -19.12
C GLU A 147 4.63 14.43 -19.05
N ARG A 148 4.86 15.06 -17.90
CA ARG A 148 6.01 15.96 -17.66
C ARG A 148 7.24 15.27 -17.05
N GLY A 149 7.30 13.93 -17.04
CA GLY A 149 8.47 13.18 -16.55
C GLY A 149 8.39 12.67 -15.10
N GLY A 150 7.26 12.89 -14.42
CA GLY A 150 7.05 12.51 -13.02
C GLY A 150 6.80 11.02 -12.80
N TRP A 151 7.18 10.51 -11.63
CA TRP A 151 6.98 9.10 -11.25
C TRP A 151 5.97 8.94 -10.12
N LEU A 152 4.85 8.27 -10.41
CA LEU A 152 3.94 7.79 -9.35
C LEU A 152 4.37 6.38 -8.94
N LEU A 153 4.74 6.23 -7.67
CA LEU A 153 4.93 4.95 -7.02
C LEU A 153 3.73 4.72 -6.11
N ALA A 154 2.74 3.98 -6.61
CA ALA A 154 1.52 3.66 -5.88
C ALA A 154 1.69 2.35 -5.10
N ILE A 155 1.29 2.34 -3.83
CA ILE A 155 1.39 1.20 -2.93
C ILE A 155 0.02 0.95 -2.29
N GLY A 156 -0.44 -0.30 -2.29
CA GLY A 156 -1.70 -0.63 -1.61
C GLY A 156 -2.28 -2.01 -1.91
N VAL A 157 -3.59 -2.13 -1.80
CA VAL A 157 -4.32 -3.38 -2.02
C VAL A 157 -5.22 -3.24 -3.24
N VAL A 158 -5.25 -4.25 -4.12
CA VAL A 158 -6.15 -4.26 -5.28
C VAL A 158 -7.45 -5.00 -4.97
N MET A 159 -7.36 -6.20 -4.39
CA MET A 159 -8.53 -7.03 -4.06
C MET A 159 -9.03 -6.76 -2.63
N THR A 160 -10.34 -6.66 -2.48
CA THR A 160 -10.98 -6.62 -1.16
C THR A 160 -10.99 -7.99 -0.49
N ALA A 161 -11.43 -8.07 0.76
CA ALA A 161 -11.53 -9.36 1.46
C ALA A 161 -12.71 -10.22 0.95
N GLN A 162 -13.66 -9.59 0.27
CA GLN A 162 -14.86 -10.20 -0.32
C GLN A 162 -14.60 -10.69 -1.75
N GLY A 163 -13.42 -10.43 -2.31
CA GLY A 163 -13.07 -10.80 -3.68
C GLY A 163 -13.45 -9.77 -4.74
N GLY A 164 -13.91 -8.58 -4.33
CA GLY A 164 -14.08 -7.42 -5.21
C GLY A 164 -12.77 -6.67 -5.46
N GLU A 165 -12.83 -5.59 -6.24
CA GLU A 165 -11.68 -4.74 -6.54
C GLU A 165 -11.87 -3.32 -6.00
N PHE A 166 -10.81 -2.75 -5.44
CA PHE A 166 -10.73 -1.31 -5.22
C PHE A 166 -10.47 -0.61 -6.55
N LEU A 167 -11.40 0.27 -6.94
CA LEU A 167 -11.43 0.89 -8.27
C LEU A 167 -10.12 1.63 -8.63
N LEU A 168 -9.66 2.54 -7.77
CA LEU A 168 -8.45 3.31 -8.07
C LEU A 168 -7.19 2.44 -8.22
N PRO A 169 -6.86 1.53 -7.28
CA PRO A 169 -5.77 0.56 -7.49
C PRO A 169 -5.91 -0.28 -8.76
N ALA A 170 -7.11 -0.72 -9.13
CA ALA A 170 -7.36 -1.49 -10.36
C ALA A 170 -7.05 -0.67 -11.62
N ILE A 171 -7.51 0.58 -11.69
CA ILE A 171 -7.19 1.51 -12.78
C ILE A 171 -5.68 1.78 -12.84
N LEU A 172 -5.03 2.00 -11.69
CA LEU A 172 -3.59 2.21 -11.65
C LEU A 172 -2.81 0.97 -12.08
N LYS A 173 -3.30 -0.24 -11.78
CA LYS A 173 -2.70 -1.50 -12.22
C LYS A 173 -2.66 -1.57 -13.75
N GLU A 174 -3.75 -1.20 -14.42
CA GLU A 174 -3.84 -1.16 -15.88
C GLU A 174 -2.91 -0.11 -16.49
N ARG A 175 -2.83 1.09 -15.87
CA ARG A 175 -2.00 2.20 -16.35
C ARG A 175 -0.52 2.08 -16.00
N SER A 176 -0.14 1.10 -15.19
CA SER A 176 1.24 0.94 -14.70
C SER A 176 2.15 0.36 -15.76
N ILE A 177 3.31 0.97 -15.95
CA ILE A 177 4.37 0.40 -16.80
C ILE A 177 5.00 -0.86 -16.18
N LYS A 178 4.87 -1.00 -14.86
CA LYS A 178 5.32 -2.16 -14.11
C LYS A 178 4.48 -2.32 -12.85
N THR A 179 4.11 -3.56 -12.56
CA THR A 179 3.44 -3.93 -11.32
C THR A 179 4.27 -4.95 -10.55
N TYR A 180 4.17 -4.90 -9.22
CA TYR A 180 4.79 -5.86 -8.30
C TYR A 180 3.73 -6.38 -7.34
N GLU A 181 3.50 -7.69 -7.37
CA GLU A 181 2.60 -8.35 -6.44
C GLU A 181 3.40 -8.97 -5.29
N LEU A 182 3.25 -8.40 -4.10
CA LEU A 182 3.84 -8.90 -2.87
C LEU A 182 2.92 -9.92 -2.22
N THR A 183 3.50 -11.05 -1.83
CA THR A 183 2.79 -12.14 -1.14
C THR A 183 3.22 -12.21 0.33
N ALA A 184 2.37 -12.82 1.16
CA ALA A 184 2.67 -13.08 2.57
C ALA A 184 2.61 -14.58 2.88
N THR A 185 2.73 -14.95 4.16
CA THR A 185 2.52 -16.32 4.63
C THR A 185 1.06 -16.49 5.00
N CYS A 186 0.45 -17.59 4.56
CA CYS A 186 -0.92 -17.91 4.94
C CYS A 186 -0.99 -18.15 6.45
N GLN A 187 -1.77 -17.35 7.17
CA GLN A 187 -1.90 -17.47 8.63
C GLN A 187 -2.76 -18.66 9.08
N LYS A 188 -3.40 -19.37 8.14
CA LYS A 188 -4.14 -20.60 8.41
C LYS A 188 -3.29 -21.86 8.26
N CYS A 189 -2.49 -21.97 7.20
CA CYS A 189 -1.75 -23.20 6.88
C CYS A 189 -0.22 -23.05 6.85
N GLY A 190 0.32 -21.85 7.06
CA GLY A 190 1.76 -21.59 7.05
C GLY A 190 2.43 -21.57 5.67
N ARG A 191 1.69 -21.85 4.59
CA ARG A 191 2.26 -21.82 3.22
C ARG A 191 2.62 -20.39 2.83
N LYS A 192 3.84 -20.21 2.32
CA LYS A 192 4.28 -18.95 1.69
C LYS A 192 3.53 -18.70 0.38
N GLY A 193 3.38 -17.44 -0.02
CA GLY A 193 2.73 -17.09 -1.29
C GLY A 193 1.24 -16.80 -1.17
N ALA A 194 0.75 -16.42 0.01
CA ALA A 194 -0.61 -15.96 0.21
C ALA A 194 -0.88 -14.68 -0.59
N ARG A 195 -2.00 -14.67 -1.33
CA ARG A 195 -2.41 -13.60 -2.26
C ARG A 195 -3.79 -13.03 -1.96
N LEU A 196 -4.51 -13.61 -0.99
CA LEU A 196 -5.85 -13.19 -0.61
C LEU A 196 -5.86 -12.67 0.83
N ASN A 197 -6.70 -11.68 1.09
CA ASN A 197 -6.98 -11.19 2.44
C ASN A 197 -8.25 -11.87 2.95
N GLN A 198 -8.16 -12.58 4.06
CA GLN A 198 -9.33 -12.98 4.82
C GLN A 198 -9.68 -11.86 5.80
N ARG A 199 -10.95 -11.47 5.85
CA ARG A 199 -11.50 -10.69 6.96
C ARG A 199 -12.20 -11.63 7.94
N LEU A 200 -11.93 -11.44 9.22
CA LEU A 200 -12.56 -12.14 10.34
C LEU A 200 -13.22 -11.12 11.27
N ILE A 201 -14.45 -11.39 11.70
CA ILE A 201 -15.15 -10.66 12.76
C ILE A 201 -15.36 -11.63 13.91
N ASN A 202 -14.79 -11.34 15.08
CA ASN A 202 -14.77 -12.25 16.24
C ASN A 202 -14.22 -13.66 15.89
N GLY A 203 -13.22 -13.72 15.02
CA GLY A 203 -12.60 -14.98 14.56
C GLY A 203 -13.39 -15.73 13.48
N ILE A 204 -14.56 -15.25 13.07
CA ILE A 204 -15.42 -15.89 12.07
C ILE A 204 -15.24 -15.20 10.72
N PRO A 205 -15.05 -15.94 9.59
CA PRO A 205 -15.07 -15.37 8.25
C PRO A 205 -16.29 -14.49 7.98
N THR A 206 -16.07 -13.33 7.37
CA THR A 206 -17.17 -12.42 7.00
C THR A 206 -18.02 -12.97 5.87
N VAL A 207 -19.27 -12.53 5.86
CA VAL A 207 -20.25 -12.87 4.82
C VAL A 207 -20.20 -11.85 3.68
N SER A 208 -20.79 -12.16 2.52
CA SER A 208 -20.85 -11.26 1.36
C SER A 208 -21.64 -9.98 1.61
N GLU A 209 -22.58 -10.01 2.55
CA GLU A 209 -23.45 -8.86 2.88
C GLU A 209 -22.78 -7.85 3.81
N ASP A 210 -21.64 -8.22 4.43
CA ASP A 210 -20.90 -7.31 5.29
C ASP A 210 -20.36 -6.14 4.47
N PRO A 211 -20.32 -4.90 5.02
CA PRO A 211 -19.77 -3.74 4.32
C PRO A 211 -18.39 -4.02 3.72
N GLU A 212 -18.14 -3.58 2.49
CA GLU A 212 -16.89 -3.84 1.77
C GLU A 212 -15.65 -3.41 2.56
N LEU A 213 -15.76 -2.28 3.26
CA LEU A 213 -14.69 -1.65 4.01
C LEU A 213 -15.02 -1.57 5.50
N ILE A 214 -14.37 -2.40 6.30
CA ILE A 214 -14.43 -2.35 7.77
C ILE A 214 -13.03 -2.05 8.31
N ALA A 215 -12.90 -1.08 9.20
CA ALA A 215 -11.62 -0.78 9.83
C ALA A 215 -11.18 -1.92 10.78
N PRO A 216 -9.88 -2.26 10.84
CA PRO A 216 -9.38 -3.19 11.84
C PRO A 216 -9.66 -2.72 13.27
N SER A 217 -9.95 -3.67 14.16
CA SER A 217 -10.22 -3.44 15.57
C SER A 217 -9.82 -4.67 16.40
N ASP A 218 -10.16 -4.69 17.69
CA ASP A 218 -10.07 -5.88 18.55
C ASP A 218 -10.92 -7.05 18.04
N LYS A 219 -12.02 -6.76 17.34
CA LYS A 219 -12.94 -7.76 16.78
C LYS A 219 -12.72 -8.02 15.28
N VAL A 220 -12.20 -7.03 14.55
CA VAL A 220 -12.04 -7.08 13.09
C VAL A 220 -10.58 -7.27 12.73
N VAL A 221 -10.24 -8.45 12.21
CA VAL A 221 -8.89 -8.82 11.80
C VAL A 221 -8.84 -9.07 10.30
N TYR A 222 -7.75 -8.62 9.67
CA TYR A 222 -7.40 -8.99 8.31
C TYR A 222 -6.12 -9.82 8.32
N GLU A 223 -6.17 -11.01 7.73
CA GLU A 223 -5.04 -11.93 7.67
C GLU A 223 -4.81 -12.48 6.26
N PRO A 224 -3.55 -12.71 5.85
CA PRO A 224 -3.27 -13.34 4.56
C PRO A 224 -3.67 -14.81 4.51
N ARG A 225 -4.30 -15.23 3.42
CA ARG A 225 -4.60 -16.64 3.14
C ARG A 225 -4.22 -17.04 1.71
N CYS A 226 -3.92 -18.33 1.53
CA CYS A 226 -3.85 -18.94 0.21
C CYS A 226 -5.26 -19.24 -0.33
N SER A 227 -5.34 -19.57 -1.62
CA SER A 227 -6.58 -19.99 -2.30
C SER A 227 -7.31 -21.12 -1.57
N ASP A 228 -6.58 -22.06 -1.00
CA ASP A 228 -7.14 -23.26 -0.36
C ASP A 228 -7.71 -22.95 1.04
N CYS A 229 -7.38 -21.77 1.60
CA CYS A 229 -7.66 -21.41 2.98
C CYS A 229 -8.62 -20.23 3.14
N VAL A 230 -8.75 -19.39 2.11
CA VAL A 230 -9.71 -18.28 2.11
C VAL A 230 -11.13 -18.84 2.18
N VAL A 231 -11.99 -18.17 2.93
CA VAL A 231 -13.41 -18.48 3.02
C VAL A 231 -14.17 -17.17 2.91
N VAL A 232 -15.03 -17.08 1.91
CA VAL A 232 -16.07 -16.05 1.83
C VAL A 232 -17.39 -16.80 1.97
N VAL A 233 -18.13 -16.50 3.03
CA VAL A 233 -19.44 -17.11 3.26
C VAL A 233 -20.45 -16.31 2.44
N GLY A 234 -21.20 -16.99 1.59
CA GLY A 234 -22.32 -16.41 0.84
C GLY A 234 -23.65 -16.62 1.52
#